data_AF-A0A6A6L2T1-F1
#
_entry.id   AF-A0A6A6L2T1-F1
#
_cell.length_a   1.000
_cell.length_b   1.000
_cell.length_c   1.000
_cell.angle_alpha   90.00
_cell.angle_beta   90.00
_cell.angle_gamma   90.00
#
_symmetry.space_group_name_H-M   'P 1'
#
loop_
_entity.id
_entity.type
_entity.pdbx_description
1 polymer ?
#
loop_
_entity_poly.entity_id
_entity_poly.type
_entity_poly.pdbx_seq_one_letter_code
_entity_poly.pdbx_strand_id
1 'polypeptide(L)'
;MGSKEGLFKAELKEKIFQIFKDFLTRVANFEELGAVGSRLLGGFQQGLEFLRRPPINRKSKLIENIIRANETERFKSYMAAGFITNHDSIQNISKLHTCLLGLHDHLTKAKTILNELENLLEDLTTAIKTANGSFSLLRDEDLCEKFDQQATVNQEETSSADLQELGMTDYAALMGIIYGMVKQDYMMQERIVTSLNLKSLSGEMESYCLMWSLHPYLNDEILQQAWRLIH
;
A
#
# COMPACT_ATOMS: atom_id res chain seq x y z
N MET A 1 35.77 -22.36 -21.64
CA MET A 1 34.37 -22.82 -21.81
C MET A 1 33.69 -22.66 -20.46
N GLY A 2 32.63 -21.87 -20.35
CA GLY A 2 31.87 -21.77 -19.09
C GLY A 2 31.19 -23.10 -18.79
N SER A 3 31.34 -23.62 -17.57
CA SER A 3 30.61 -24.82 -17.13
C SER A 3 29.11 -24.58 -17.30
N LYS A 4 28.36 -25.60 -17.76
CA LYS A 4 26.90 -25.55 -17.92
C LYS A 4 26.19 -25.08 -16.64
N GLU A 5 26.79 -25.39 -15.48
CA GLU A 5 26.34 -24.96 -14.16
C GLU A 5 26.39 -23.43 -13.96
N GLY A 6 27.43 -22.77 -14.47
CA GLY A 6 27.58 -21.32 -14.37
C GLY A 6 26.55 -20.54 -15.20
N LEU A 7 26.20 -21.07 -16.38
CA LEU A 7 25.16 -20.50 -17.25
C LEU A 7 23.78 -20.63 -16.58
N PHE A 8 23.45 -21.80 -16.06
CA PHE A 8 22.19 -22.06 -15.37
C PHE A 8 22.02 -21.19 -14.11
N LYS A 9 23.09 -21.01 -13.32
CA LYS A 9 23.08 -20.11 -12.16
C LYS A 9 22.84 -18.65 -12.54
N ALA A 10 23.35 -18.20 -13.68
CA ALA A 10 23.14 -16.85 -14.17
C ALA A 10 21.69 -16.63 -14.66
N GLU A 11 21.13 -17.56 -15.45
CA GLU A 11 19.74 -17.51 -15.91
C GLU A 11 18.74 -17.49 -14.74
N LEU A 12 19.00 -18.30 -13.70
CA LEU A 12 18.18 -18.33 -12.52
C LEU A 12 18.23 -17.03 -11.71
N LYS A 13 19.43 -16.43 -11.55
CA LYS A 13 19.58 -15.13 -10.89
C LYS A 13 18.79 -14.05 -11.64
N GLU A 14 18.88 -14.04 -12.97
CA GLU A 14 18.11 -13.11 -13.80
C GLU A 14 16.60 -13.29 -13.61
N LYS A 15 16.11 -14.54 -13.59
CA LYS A 15 14.70 -14.84 -13.34
C LYS A 15 14.23 -14.33 -11.97
N ILE A 16 15.01 -14.56 -10.92
CA ILE A 16 14.70 -14.11 -9.56
C ILE A 16 14.68 -12.59 -9.49
N PHE A 17 15.67 -11.94 -10.11
CA PHE A 17 15.74 -10.49 -10.18
C PHE A 17 14.54 -9.89 -10.91
N GLN A 18 14.09 -10.51 -12.02
CA GLN A 18 12.91 -10.07 -12.75
C GLN A 18 11.63 -10.20 -11.91
N ILE A 19 11.44 -11.32 -11.20
CA ILE A 19 10.32 -11.51 -10.26
C ILE A 19 10.32 -10.42 -9.18
N PHE A 20 11.49 -10.12 -8.62
CA PHE A 20 11.63 -9.07 -7.60
C PHE A 20 11.26 -7.68 -8.14
N LYS A 21 11.71 -7.35 -9.36
CA LYS A 21 11.37 -6.09 -10.01
C LYS A 21 9.88 -5.96 -10.30
N ASP A 22 9.25 -7.03 -10.78
CA ASP A 22 7.80 -7.07 -11.02
C ASP A 22 7.03 -6.91 -9.70
N PHE A 23 7.52 -7.53 -8.62
CA PHE A 23 6.96 -7.39 -7.28
C PHE A 23 7.00 -5.94 -6.79
N LEU A 24 8.15 -5.27 -6.86
CA LEU A 24 8.25 -3.86 -6.45
C LEU A 24 7.38 -2.94 -7.32
N THR A 25 7.24 -3.24 -8.62
CA THR A 25 6.32 -2.52 -9.49
C THR A 25 4.86 -2.63 -8.99
N ARG A 26 4.45 -3.80 -8.49
CA ARG A 26 3.13 -3.99 -7.89
C ARG A 26 2.98 -3.27 -6.55
N VAL A 27 4.03 -3.19 -5.76
CA VAL A 27 4.05 -2.37 -4.53
C VAL A 27 3.85 -0.89 -4.86
N ALA A 28 4.54 -0.35 -5.88
CA ALA A 28 4.35 1.03 -6.32
C ALA A 28 2.90 1.30 -6.78
N ASN A 29 2.31 0.38 -7.54
CA ASN A 29 0.90 0.48 -7.94
C ASN A 29 -0.04 0.53 -6.72
N PHE A 30 0.28 -0.19 -5.65
CA PHE A 30 -0.50 -0.15 -4.41
C PHE A 30 -0.40 1.21 -3.72
N GLU A 31 0.80 1.80 -3.65
CA GLU A 31 1.03 3.13 -3.08
C GLU A 31 0.26 4.22 -3.84
N GLU A 32 0.32 4.20 -5.18
CA GLU A 32 -0.44 5.12 -6.04
C GLU A 32 -1.94 5.00 -5.82
N LEU A 33 -2.44 3.75 -5.71
CA LEU A 33 -3.82 3.48 -5.39
C LEU A 33 -4.20 4.02 -4.00
N GLY A 34 -3.29 3.94 -3.02
CA GLY A 34 -3.43 4.52 -1.68
C GLY A 34 -3.77 6.02 -1.70
N ALA A 35 -3.13 6.79 -2.59
CA ALA A 35 -3.41 8.22 -2.76
C ALA A 35 -4.82 8.49 -3.31
N VAL A 36 -5.33 7.62 -4.21
CA VAL A 36 -6.71 7.69 -4.70
C VAL A 36 -7.70 7.43 -3.56
N GLY A 37 -7.44 6.40 -2.75
CA GLY A 37 -8.22 6.07 -1.56
C GLY A 37 -8.29 7.23 -0.56
N SER A 38 -7.15 7.86 -0.26
CA SER A 38 -7.07 9.02 0.64
C SER A 38 -7.94 10.19 0.18
N ARG A 39 -7.90 10.52 -1.13
CA ARG A 39 -8.76 11.56 -1.71
C ARG A 39 -10.25 11.23 -1.59
N LEU A 40 -10.63 9.97 -1.82
CA LEU A 40 -12.02 9.53 -1.70
C LEU A 40 -12.50 9.60 -0.25
N LEU A 41 -11.66 9.18 0.71
CA LEU A 41 -11.96 9.25 2.13
C LEU A 41 -12.09 10.70 2.62
N GLY A 42 -11.19 11.59 2.23
CA GLY A 42 -11.31 13.03 2.51
C GLY A 42 -12.56 13.65 1.88
N GLY A 43 -12.94 13.20 0.68
CA GLY A 43 -14.19 13.59 0.03
C GLY A 43 -15.42 13.14 0.82
N PHE A 44 -15.39 11.93 1.37
CA PHE A 44 -16.44 11.40 2.23
C PHE A 44 -16.54 12.20 3.54
N GLN A 45 -15.42 12.44 4.23
CA GLN A 45 -15.38 13.26 5.43
C GLN A 45 -15.97 14.66 5.18
N GLN A 46 -15.54 15.32 4.11
CA GLN A 46 -16.03 16.67 3.77
C GLN A 46 -17.54 16.69 3.52
N GLY A 47 -18.06 15.71 2.77
CA GLY A 47 -19.50 15.60 2.51
C GLY A 47 -20.30 15.36 3.80
N LEU A 48 -19.73 14.61 4.73
CA LEU A 48 -20.37 14.26 5.99
C LEU A 48 -20.38 15.45 6.97
N GLU A 49 -19.27 16.16 7.09
CA GLU A 49 -19.16 17.38 7.90
C GLU A 49 -20.09 18.49 7.40
N PHE A 50 -20.29 18.59 6.08
CA PHE A 50 -21.24 19.53 5.52
C PHE A 50 -22.67 19.27 6.01
N LEU A 51 -23.10 18.00 6.02
CA LEU A 51 -24.43 17.62 6.49
C LEU A 51 -24.61 17.80 8.00
N ARG A 52 -23.51 17.91 8.76
CA ARG A 52 -23.50 18.06 10.22
C ARG A 52 -23.30 19.49 10.69
N ARG A 53 -23.24 20.44 9.76
CA ARG A 53 -22.85 21.82 10.06
C ARG A 53 -23.68 22.35 11.25
N PRO A 54 -23.03 22.79 12.34
CA PRO A 54 -23.75 23.22 13.52
C PRO A 54 -24.56 24.49 13.22
N PRO A 55 -25.69 24.70 13.91
CA PRO A 55 -26.45 25.93 13.76
C PRO A 55 -25.60 27.15 14.14
N ILE A 56 -25.86 28.29 13.48
CA ILE A 56 -25.18 29.55 13.76
C ILE A 56 -25.27 29.89 15.25
N ASN A 57 -24.12 30.16 15.85
CA ASN A 57 -24.04 30.63 17.23
C ASN A 57 -24.67 32.02 17.37
N ARG A 58 -25.80 32.10 18.06
CA ARG A 58 -26.55 33.35 18.28
C ARG A 58 -26.13 34.15 19.51
N LYS A 59 -25.05 33.78 20.20
CA LYS A 59 -24.58 34.51 21.39
C LYS A 59 -24.13 35.95 21.09
N SER A 60 -23.81 36.24 19.83
CA SER A 60 -23.44 37.58 19.39
C SER A 60 -24.67 38.44 19.12
N LYS A 61 -24.76 39.60 19.78
CA LYS A 61 -25.82 40.59 19.57
C LYS A 61 -25.87 41.11 18.13
N LEU A 62 -24.72 41.16 17.45
CA LEU A 62 -24.65 41.52 16.03
C LEU A 62 -25.35 40.47 15.14
N ILE A 63 -25.03 39.19 15.36
CA ILE A 63 -25.63 38.08 14.61
C ILE A 63 -27.15 38.05 14.84
N GLU A 64 -27.59 38.24 16.08
CA GLU A 64 -29.00 38.28 16.42
C GLU A 64 -29.74 39.43 15.71
N ASN A 65 -29.17 40.64 15.72
CA ASN A 65 -29.74 41.78 15.02
C ASN A 65 -29.85 41.55 13.51
N ILE A 66 -28.82 40.95 12.89
CA ILE A 66 -28.82 40.60 11.47
C ILE A 66 -29.94 39.60 11.16
N ILE A 67 -30.07 38.53 11.96
CA ILE A 67 -31.12 37.52 11.80
C ILE A 67 -32.49 38.19 11.86
N ARG A 68 -32.74 38.99 12.91
CA ARG A 68 -34.03 39.65 13.14
C ARG A 68 -34.40 40.62 12.03
N ALA A 69 -33.43 41.38 11.51
CA ALA A 69 -33.66 42.32 10.42
C ALA A 69 -34.02 41.64 9.09
N ASN A 70 -33.68 40.37 8.91
CA ASN A 70 -33.89 39.61 7.67
C ASN A 70 -34.90 38.46 7.83
N GLU A 71 -35.66 38.42 8.93
CA GLU A 71 -36.61 37.34 9.22
C GLU A 71 -37.75 37.31 8.20
N THR A 72 -37.75 36.25 7.40
CA THR A 72 -38.85 35.86 6.49
C THR A 72 -39.23 34.41 6.78
N GLU A 73 -40.43 33.97 6.39
CA GLU A 73 -40.82 32.56 6.54
C GLU A 73 -39.83 31.62 5.82
N ARG A 74 -39.34 32.02 4.63
CA ARG A 74 -38.28 31.29 3.91
C ARG A 74 -36.99 31.20 4.73
N PHE A 75 -36.56 32.32 5.34
CA PHE A 75 -35.35 32.34 6.17
C PHE A 75 -35.51 31.47 7.43
N LYS A 76 -36.69 31.48 8.07
CA LYS A 76 -37.01 30.61 9.21
C LYS A 76 -36.95 29.13 8.82
N SER A 77 -37.53 28.73 7.69
CA SER A 77 -37.45 27.35 7.20
C SER A 77 -36.00 26.94 6.87
N TYR A 78 -35.24 27.80 6.21
CA TYR A 78 -33.82 27.56 5.90
C TYR A 78 -32.97 27.40 7.17
N MET A 79 -33.24 28.21 8.18
CA MET A 79 -32.57 28.15 9.48
C MET A 79 -32.95 26.90 10.28
N ALA A 80 -34.23 26.48 10.24
CA ALA A 80 -34.68 25.23 10.83
C ALA A 80 -34.03 24.00 10.17
N ALA A 81 -33.70 24.08 8.88
CA ALA A 81 -32.95 23.08 8.15
C ALA A 81 -31.42 23.13 8.40
N GLY A 82 -30.94 23.94 9.35
CA GLY A 82 -29.52 24.02 9.68
C GLY A 82 -28.68 24.79 8.65
N PHE A 83 -29.30 25.72 7.90
CA PHE A 83 -28.65 26.47 6.82
C PHE A 83 -28.19 25.60 5.64
N ILE A 84 -28.84 24.46 5.46
CA ILE A 84 -28.61 23.55 4.34
C ILE A 84 -29.82 23.64 3.40
N THR A 85 -29.58 23.85 2.10
CA THR A 85 -30.66 23.78 1.10
C THR A 85 -30.89 22.34 0.65
N ASN A 86 -32.08 22.03 0.14
CA ASN A 86 -32.36 20.70 -0.43
C ASN A 86 -31.39 20.32 -1.55
N HIS A 87 -31.00 21.29 -2.37
CA HIS A 87 -30.01 21.10 -3.43
C HIS A 87 -28.65 20.68 -2.83
N ASP A 88 -28.18 21.40 -1.81
CA ASP A 88 -26.92 21.10 -1.14
C ASP A 88 -26.96 19.71 -0.48
N SER A 89 -28.07 19.35 0.17
CA SER A 89 -28.28 18.03 0.76
C SER A 89 -28.15 16.93 -0.29
N ILE A 90 -28.84 17.06 -1.42
CA ILE A 90 -28.80 16.08 -2.51
C ILE A 90 -27.38 15.95 -3.08
N GLN A 91 -26.70 17.07 -3.32
CA GLN A 91 -25.34 17.07 -3.84
C GLN A 91 -24.35 16.41 -2.87
N ASN A 92 -24.44 16.69 -1.57
CA ASN A 92 -23.54 16.09 -0.58
C ASN A 92 -23.84 14.60 -0.35
N ILE A 93 -25.11 14.19 -0.33
CA ILE A 93 -25.47 12.77 -0.27
C ILE A 93 -24.95 12.03 -1.51
N SER A 94 -25.10 12.61 -2.70
CA SER A 94 -24.54 12.04 -3.93
C SER A 94 -23.02 11.93 -3.85
N LYS A 95 -22.32 12.95 -3.35
CA LYS A 95 -20.87 12.91 -3.13
C LYS A 95 -20.46 11.80 -2.16
N LEU A 96 -21.15 11.67 -1.03
CA LEU A 96 -20.91 10.60 -0.06
C LEU A 96 -21.06 9.22 -0.71
N HIS A 97 -22.11 9.03 -1.50
CA HIS A 97 -22.35 7.78 -2.21
C HIS A 97 -21.27 7.48 -3.25
N THR A 98 -20.88 8.46 -4.07
CA THR A 98 -19.79 8.32 -5.05
C THR A 98 -18.45 8.02 -4.38
N CYS A 99 -18.12 8.70 -3.28
CA CYS A 99 -16.92 8.40 -2.50
C CYS A 99 -16.94 6.98 -1.94
N LEU A 100 -18.07 6.53 -1.39
CA LEU A 100 -18.21 5.18 -0.84
C LEU A 100 -18.05 4.12 -1.94
N LEU A 101 -18.69 4.29 -3.10
CA LEU A 101 -18.51 3.39 -4.24
C LEU A 101 -17.05 3.36 -4.72
N GLY A 102 -16.42 4.53 -4.81
CA GLY A 102 -15.00 4.62 -5.18
C GLY A 102 -14.08 3.93 -4.17
N LEU A 103 -14.40 3.99 -2.88
CA LEU A 103 -13.63 3.28 -1.84
C LEU A 103 -13.79 1.76 -1.94
N HIS A 104 -14.97 1.25 -2.30
CA HIS A 104 -15.15 -0.18 -2.54
C HIS A 104 -14.40 -0.67 -3.80
N ASP A 105 -14.41 0.14 -4.87
CA ASP A 105 -13.61 -0.13 -6.07
C ASP A 105 -12.10 -0.11 -5.75
N HIS A 106 -11.65 0.87 -4.96
CA HIS A 106 -10.30 0.92 -4.40
C HIS A 106 -9.93 -0.38 -3.67
N LEU A 107 -10.77 -0.85 -2.74
CA LEU A 107 -10.50 -2.10 -2.01
C LEU A 107 -10.41 -3.31 -2.93
N THR A 108 -11.26 -3.37 -3.96
CA THR A 108 -11.24 -4.47 -4.92
C THR A 108 -9.93 -4.48 -5.70
N LYS A 109 -9.49 -3.32 -6.18
CA LYS A 109 -8.20 -3.16 -6.89
C LYS A 109 -7.02 -3.47 -5.98
N ALA A 110 -7.03 -2.97 -4.75
CA ALA A 110 -5.99 -3.22 -3.76
C ALA A 110 -5.88 -4.73 -3.44
N LYS A 111 -7.03 -5.41 -3.35
CA LYS A 111 -7.08 -6.87 -3.16
C LYS A 111 -6.50 -7.64 -4.35
N THR A 112 -6.79 -7.19 -5.58
CA THR A 112 -6.19 -7.77 -6.78
C THR A 112 -4.67 -7.64 -6.75
N ILE A 113 -4.14 -6.46 -6.44
CA ILE A 113 -2.69 -6.23 -6.32
C ILE A 113 -2.08 -7.13 -5.25
N LEU A 114 -2.72 -7.28 -4.08
CA LEU A 114 -2.26 -8.21 -3.05
C LEU A 114 -2.17 -9.66 -3.52
N ASN A 115 -3.17 -10.13 -4.26
CA ASN A 115 -3.13 -11.49 -4.82
C ASN A 115 -2.00 -11.63 -5.85
N GLU A 116 -1.74 -10.60 -6.66
CA GLU A 116 -0.60 -10.60 -7.59
C GLU A 116 0.75 -10.65 -6.87
N LEU A 117 0.89 -9.90 -5.76
CA LEU A 117 2.08 -9.95 -4.90
C LEU A 117 2.29 -11.35 -4.28
N GLU A 118 1.20 -11.99 -3.84
CA GLU A 118 1.23 -13.35 -3.29
C GLU A 118 1.65 -14.37 -4.35
N ASN A 119 1.12 -14.27 -5.57
CA ASN A 119 1.52 -15.13 -6.69
C ASN A 119 3.02 -14.97 -7.02
N LEU A 120 3.55 -13.73 -7.01
CA LEU A 120 4.98 -13.48 -7.26
C LEU A 120 5.88 -14.08 -6.16
N LEU A 121 5.41 -14.12 -4.91
CA LEU A 121 6.12 -14.82 -3.82
C LEU A 121 6.13 -16.34 -4.03
N GLU A 122 5.03 -16.91 -4.51
CA GLU A 122 4.95 -18.32 -4.87
C GLU A 122 5.88 -18.65 -6.04
N ASP A 123 5.88 -17.83 -7.09
CA ASP A 123 6.76 -17.95 -8.25
C ASP A 123 8.24 -17.88 -7.86
N LEU A 124 8.60 -16.98 -6.93
CA LEU A 124 9.95 -16.92 -6.38
C LEU A 124 10.30 -18.21 -5.63
N THR A 125 9.39 -18.67 -4.77
CA THR A 125 9.61 -19.88 -3.96
C THR A 125 9.77 -21.12 -4.83
N THR A 126 9.00 -21.23 -5.92
CA THR A 126 9.15 -22.32 -6.90
C THR A 126 10.48 -22.23 -7.63
N ALA A 127 10.90 -21.04 -8.08
CA ALA A 127 12.20 -20.83 -8.73
C ALA A 127 13.38 -21.25 -7.82
N ILE A 128 13.35 -20.87 -6.54
CA ILE A 128 14.38 -21.25 -5.56
C ILE A 128 14.38 -22.76 -5.30
N LYS A 129 13.22 -23.40 -5.21
CA LYS A 129 13.13 -24.87 -5.02
C LYS A 129 13.66 -25.63 -6.23
N THR A 130 13.29 -25.23 -7.43
CA THR A 130 13.80 -25.82 -8.68
C THR A 130 15.32 -25.70 -8.75
N ALA A 131 15.85 -24.54 -8.38
CA ALA A 131 17.29 -24.34 -8.28
C ALA A 131 17.96 -25.36 -7.35
N ASN A 132 17.51 -25.45 -6.10
CA ASN A 132 18.10 -26.33 -5.10
C ASN A 132 18.03 -27.81 -5.52
N GLY A 133 16.93 -28.23 -6.17
CA GLY A 133 16.78 -29.57 -6.73
C GLY A 133 17.74 -29.85 -7.90
N SER A 134 17.89 -28.88 -8.82
CA SER A 134 18.79 -28.99 -9.97
C SER A 134 20.27 -28.99 -9.56
N PHE A 135 20.67 -28.17 -8.57
CA PHE A 135 22.02 -28.22 -8.01
C PHE A 135 22.32 -29.55 -7.30
N SER A 136 21.30 -30.17 -6.67
CA SER A 136 21.44 -31.49 -6.04
C SER A 136 21.62 -32.60 -7.09
N LEU A 137 20.92 -32.53 -8.22
CA LEU A 137 21.04 -33.49 -9.34
C LEU A 137 22.37 -33.36 -10.08
N LEU A 138 22.83 -32.12 -10.32
CA LEU A 138 24.15 -31.86 -10.92
C LEU A 138 25.31 -32.34 -10.04
N ARG A 139 25.14 -32.30 -8.70
CA ARG A 139 26.13 -32.84 -7.75
C ARG A 139 26.22 -34.37 -7.74
N ASP A 140 25.14 -35.07 -8.04
CA ASP A 140 25.09 -36.53 -8.05
C ASP A 140 25.69 -37.13 -9.34
N GLU A 141 25.69 -36.37 -10.44
CA GLU A 141 26.29 -36.77 -11.72
C GLU A 141 27.83 -36.61 -11.76
N ASP A 142 28.41 -35.80 -10.85
CA ASP A 142 29.86 -35.48 -10.80
C ASP A 142 30.67 -36.28 -9.75
N LEU A 143 30.08 -37.30 -9.10
CA LEU A 143 30.77 -38.12 -8.08
C LEU A 143 31.60 -39.29 -8.65
N CYS A 144 32.14 -39.15 -9.85
CA CYS A 144 33.12 -40.10 -10.39
C CYS A 144 34.31 -39.40 -11.05
N GLU A 145 35.16 -38.74 -10.25
CA GLU A 145 36.61 -38.83 -10.41
C GLU A 145 37.36 -38.24 -9.19
N LYS A 146 38.52 -38.84 -8.90
CA LYS A 146 39.25 -38.86 -7.62
C LYS A 146 40.02 -37.56 -7.27
N PHE A 147 40.24 -37.35 -5.96
CA PHE A 147 41.40 -36.80 -5.21
C PHE A 147 42.50 -36.06 -6.02
N ASP A 148 43.06 -34.90 -5.64
CA ASP A 148 43.70 -34.55 -4.35
C ASP A 148 44.23 -33.09 -4.35
N GLN A 149 44.43 -32.54 -3.13
CA GLN A 149 45.48 -31.56 -2.70
C GLN A 149 45.45 -30.02 -3.02
N GLN A 150 45.09 -29.25 -1.97
CA GLN A 150 45.91 -28.30 -1.19
C GLN A 150 46.33 -26.88 -1.71
N ALA A 151 46.17 -25.92 -0.77
CA ALA A 151 47.02 -24.74 -0.46
C ALA A 151 46.56 -23.31 -0.88
N THR A 152 46.00 -22.60 0.13
CA THR A 152 46.31 -21.22 0.62
C THR A 152 46.85 -20.12 -0.32
N VAL A 153 46.29 -18.89 -0.21
CA VAL A 153 46.96 -17.66 0.30
C VAL A 153 46.15 -16.37 -0.02
N ASN A 154 45.84 -15.65 1.07
CA ASN A 154 45.69 -14.21 1.34
C ASN A 154 44.57 -13.31 0.76
N GLN A 155 43.81 -12.77 1.72
CA GLN A 155 43.09 -11.49 1.75
C GLN A 155 44.04 -10.29 1.61
N GLU A 156 43.61 -9.24 0.90
CA GLU A 156 43.52 -7.89 1.47
C GLU A 156 42.58 -7.01 0.61
N GLU A 157 41.66 -6.37 1.32
CA GLU A 157 40.56 -5.53 0.86
C GLU A 157 41.03 -4.16 0.37
N THR A 158 40.32 -3.58 -0.59
CA THR A 158 39.98 -2.15 -0.56
C THR A 158 38.69 -1.90 -1.35
N SER A 159 37.58 -1.88 -0.60
CA SER A 159 36.45 -0.95 -0.74
C SER A 159 35.81 -0.78 -2.12
N SER A 160 34.86 -1.67 -2.45
CA SER A 160 33.68 -1.42 -3.31
C SER A 160 32.68 -2.60 -3.34
N ALA A 161 32.95 -3.72 -2.67
CA ALA A 161 32.20 -4.96 -2.82
C ALA A 161 31.46 -5.32 -1.53
N ASP A 162 30.25 -4.80 -1.33
CA ASP A 162 29.33 -5.37 -0.32
C ASP A 162 27.84 -5.29 -0.71
N LEU A 163 27.54 -4.81 -1.93
CA LEU A 163 26.18 -4.83 -2.51
C LEU A 163 26.00 -5.92 -3.58
N GLN A 164 27.02 -6.75 -3.80
CA GLN A 164 27.11 -7.66 -4.94
C GLN A 164 27.13 -9.14 -4.52
N GLU A 165 26.09 -9.58 -3.82
CA GLU A 165 25.46 -10.91 -3.96
C GLU A 165 24.39 -11.04 -2.87
N LEU A 166 23.30 -10.28 -2.99
CA LEU A 166 22.13 -10.61 -2.19
C LEU A 166 21.69 -12.03 -2.60
N GLY A 167 21.65 -12.94 -1.63
CA GLY A 167 21.31 -14.34 -1.86
C GLY A 167 19.87 -14.47 -2.35
N MET A 168 19.56 -15.57 -3.04
CA MET A 168 18.18 -15.86 -3.47
C MET A 168 17.21 -15.92 -2.27
N THR A 169 17.71 -16.33 -1.11
CA THR A 169 17.00 -16.36 0.18
C THR A 169 16.68 -14.98 0.73
N ASP A 170 17.53 -14.00 0.45
CA ASP A 170 17.41 -12.65 1.00
C ASP A 170 16.35 -11.85 0.23
N TYR A 171 16.25 -12.05 -1.09
CA TYR A 171 15.13 -11.54 -1.90
C TYR A 171 13.80 -12.08 -1.39
N ALA A 172 13.74 -13.39 -1.09
CA ALA A 172 12.53 -14.01 -0.56
C ALA A 172 12.14 -13.47 0.82
N ALA A 173 13.11 -13.29 1.71
CA ALA A 173 12.88 -12.70 3.03
C ALA A 173 12.36 -11.25 2.89
N LEU A 174 13.01 -10.43 2.06
CA LEU A 174 12.63 -9.03 1.84
C LEU A 174 11.24 -8.90 1.22
N MET A 175 10.94 -9.66 0.17
CA MET A 175 9.59 -9.69 -0.44
C MET A 175 8.53 -10.14 0.56
N GLY A 176 8.83 -11.15 1.38
CA GLY A 176 7.92 -11.64 2.41
C GLY A 176 7.60 -10.57 3.47
N ILE A 177 8.61 -9.82 3.92
CA ILE A 177 8.45 -8.70 4.85
C ILE A 177 7.58 -7.61 4.22
N ILE A 178 7.90 -7.18 3.00
CA ILE A 178 7.14 -6.14 2.29
C ILE A 178 5.69 -6.56 2.07
N TYR A 179 5.45 -7.79 1.61
CA TYR A 179 4.08 -8.31 1.46
C TYR A 179 3.32 -8.30 2.79
N GLY A 180 3.98 -8.70 3.88
CA GLY A 180 3.40 -8.63 5.22
C GLY A 180 2.97 -7.21 5.60
N MET A 181 3.83 -6.22 5.34
CA MET A 181 3.54 -4.80 5.57
C MET A 181 2.35 -4.32 4.73
N VAL A 182 2.38 -4.54 3.42
CA VAL A 182 1.31 -4.13 2.48
C VAL A 182 -0.02 -4.80 2.82
N LYS A 183 -0.01 -6.07 3.23
CA LYS A 183 -1.20 -6.81 3.66
C LYS A 183 -1.84 -6.21 4.91
N GLN A 184 -1.02 -5.80 5.89
CA GLN A 184 -1.54 -5.13 7.09
C GLN A 184 -2.12 -3.75 6.76
N ASP A 185 -1.46 -2.98 5.89
CA ASP A 185 -1.98 -1.68 5.43
C ASP A 185 -3.33 -1.82 4.72
N TYR A 186 -3.45 -2.80 3.81
CA TYR A 186 -4.72 -3.15 3.19
C TYR A 186 -5.81 -3.53 4.20
N MET A 187 -5.50 -4.38 5.19
CA MET A 187 -6.48 -4.77 6.22
C MET A 187 -6.96 -3.57 7.04
N MET A 188 -6.08 -2.60 7.29
CA MET A 188 -6.45 -1.34 7.91
C MET A 188 -7.39 -0.52 7.01
N GLN A 189 -7.05 -0.36 5.73
CA GLN A 189 -7.89 0.33 4.75
C GLN A 189 -9.28 -0.32 4.65
N GLU A 190 -9.36 -1.65 4.61
CA GLU A 190 -10.62 -2.40 4.58
C GLU A 190 -11.47 -2.14 5.83
N ARG A 191 -10.86 -2.16 7.02
CA ARG A 191 -11.55 -1.85 8.29
C ARG A 191 -12.07 -0.42 8.32
N ILE A 192 -11.28 0.54 7.83
CA ILE A 192 -11.73 1.94 7.71
C ILE A 192 -12.96 2.02 6.82
N VAL A 193 -12.88 1.52 5.58
CA VAL A 193 -13.98 1.62 4.61
C VAL A 193 -15.25 0.92 5.10
N THR A 194 -15.13 -0.26 5.69
CA THR A 194 -16.27 -1.02 6.23
C THR A 194 -16.92 -0.37 7.45
N SER A 195 -16.17 0.45 8.21
CA SER A 195 -16.70 1.21 9.34
C SER A 195 -17.43 2.50 8.95
N LEU A 196 -17.23 2.99 7.71
CA LEU A 196 -17.79 4.26 7.25
C LEU A 196 -19.31 4.22 7.24
N ASN A 197 -19.93 5.21 7.89
CA ASN A 197 -21.37 5.35 7.91
C ASN A 197 -21.76 6.83 8.13
N LEU A 198 -23.05 7.14 7.91
CA LEU A 198 -23.56 8.52 8.07
C LEU A 198 -23.52 9.02 9.53
N LYS A 199 -23.31 8.15 10.50
CA LYS A 199 -23.22 8.45 11.94
C LYS A 199 -21.77 8.49 12.46
N SER A 200 -20.76 8.14 11.66
CA SER A 200 -19.34 8.13 12.05
C SER A 200 -18.91 9.49 12.57
N LEU A 201 -18.46 9.61 13.81
CA LEU A 201 -18.19 10.91 14.45
C LEU A 201 -17.06 11.68 13.74
N SER A 202 -17.04 13.01 13.92
CA SER A 202 -16.03 13.87 13.29
C SER A 202 -14.60 13.46 13.65
N GLY A 203 -14.35 13.23 14.95
CA GLY A 203 -13.04 12.76 15.43
C GLY A 203 -12.68 11.34 14.96
N GLU A 204 -13.67 10.46 14.73
CA GLU A 204 -13.43 9.14 14.13
C GLU A 204 -12.98 9.28 12.68
N MET A 205 -13.65 10.14 11.90
CA MET A 205 -13.28 10.41 10.51
C MET A 205 -11.89 11.05 10.39
N GLU A 206 -11.56 12.00 11.25
CA GLU A 206 -10.21 12.59 11.32
C GLU A 206 -9.15 11.52 11.60
N SER A 207 -9.44 10.62 12.55
CA SER A 207 -8.54 9.50 12.89
C SER A 207 -8.36 8.55 11.70
N TYR A 208 -9.42 8.21 10.98
CA TYR A 208 -9.34 7.37 9.78
C TYR A 208 -8.52 8.03 8.67
N CYS A 209 -8.75 9.30 8.37
CA CYS A 209 -7.97 10.04 7.38
C CYS A 209 -6.48 10.11 7.75
N LEU A 210 -6.18 10.32 9.03
CA LEU A 210 -4.82 10.35 9.54
C LEU A 210 -4.14 8.98 9.41
N MET A 211 -4.79 7.92 9.87
CA MET A 211 -4.28 6.54 9.73
C MET A 211 -4.02 6.18 8.28
N TRP A 212 -4.92 6.54 7.37
CA TRP A 212 -4.75 6.29 5.94
C TRP A 212 -3.54 7.04 5.37
N SER A 213 -3.32 8.29 5.79
CA SER A 213 -2.23 9.11 5.25
C SER A 213 -0.86 8.75 5.81
N LEU A 214 -0.81 8.22 7.03
CA LEU A 214 0.43 7.85 7.70
C LEU A 214 0.94 6.46 7.33
N HIS A 215 0.09 5.58 6.78
CA HIS A 215 0.44 4.19 6.44
C HIS A 215 1.24 3.48 7.54
N PRO A 216 0.72 3.36 8.78
CA PRO A 216 1.50 2.98 9.97
C PRO A 216 2.13 1.58 9.92
N TYR A 217 1.72 0.75 8.96
CA TYR A 217 2.27 -0.59 8.75
C TYR A 217 3.39 -0.62 7.70
N LEU A 218 3.58 0.45 6.94
CA LEU A 218 4.65 0.57 5.98
C LEU A 218 5.90 1.13 6.66
N ASN A 219 7.04 0.47 6.40
CA ASN A 219 8.35 0.95 6.82
C ASN A 219 9.10 1.47 5.58
N ASP A 220 9.23 2.78 5.49
CA ASP A 220 9.88 3.47 4.37
C ASP A 220 11.35 3.07 4.20
N GLU A 221 12.07 2.74 5.28
CA GLU A 221 13.47 2.33 5.20
C GLU A 221 13.60 0.98 4.47
N ILE A 222 12.71 0.04 4.76
CA ILE A 222 12.67 -1.28 4.11
C ILE A 222 12.31 -1.13 2.64
N LEU A 223 11.30 -0.31 2.32
CA LEU A 223 10.92 -0.04 0.93
C LEU A 223 12.07 0.63 0.16
N GLN A 224 12.71 1.66 0.73
CA GLN A 224 13.86 2.31 0.12
C GLN A 224 15.04 1.35 -0.09
N GLN A 225 15.31 0.47 0.88
CA GLN A 225 16.33 -0.56 0.73
C GLN A 225 16.01 -1.48 -0.47
N ALA A 226 14.75 -1.90 -0.60
CA ALA A 226 14.32 -2.74 -1.71
C ALA A 226 14.47 -2.04 -3.07
N TRP A 227 14.09 -0.76 -3.16
CA TRP A 227 14.21 0.03 -4.39
C TRP A 227 15.67 0.25 -4.83
N ARG A 228 16.62 0.30 -3.89
CA ARG A 228 18.06 0.39 -4.20
C ARG A 228 18.62 -0.88 -4.83
N LEU A 229 17.96 -2.03 -4.67
CA LEU A 229 18.42 -3.29 -5.25
C LEU A 229 18.10 -3.42 -6.74
N ILE A 230 17.22 -2.56 -7.29
CA ILE A 230 16.87 -2.57 -8.71
C ILE A 230 17.45 -1.40 -9.52
N HIS A 231 18.24 -0.53 -8.87
CA HIS A 231 18.93 0.63 -9.48
C HIS A 231 20.44 0.44 -9.43
#